data_AF-A0A563VIT8-F1
#
_entry.id   AF-A0A563VIT8-F1
#
_cell.length_a   1.000
_cell.length_b   1.000
_cell.length_c   1.000
_cell.angle_alpha   90.00
_cell.angle_beta   90.00
_cell.angle_gamma   90.00
#
_symmetry.space_group_name_H-M   'P 1'
#
loop_
_entity.id
_entity.type
_entity.pdbx_description
1 polymer ?
#
loop_
_entity_poly.entity_id
_entity_poly.type
_entity_poly.pdbx_seq_one_letter_code
_entity_poly.pdbx_strand_id
1 'polypeptide(L)'
;MALDRLNLAELDGDSGFVIVGEEGELGNITVSNAGDINSDGIDDLIVGAPGAEEAYIVFGSTEDFDRELNVSDLDGSNGFKLSGIEASGDQLGSSVSNAGDVNGDGIDDVIIGASRADSEDSSNDQGEAYVIFGRSNGFDSELNVNALDGSNGFTIPGIDDEGDLGSSVSSAGDINGDGIEDLIVWRT
;
A
#
# COMPACT_ATOMS: atom_id res chain seq x y z
N MET A 1 30.83 -18.35 2.05
CA MET A 1 31.28 -17.24 2.93
C MET A 1 30.01 -16.56 3.40
N ALA A 2 29.80 -16.41 4.70
CA ALA A 2 28.68 -15.61 5.20
C ALA A 2 29.01 -14.14 4.91
N LEU A 3 28.15 -13.45 4.18
CA LEU A 3 28.24 -12.00 4.02
C LEU A 3 27.84 -11.38 5.36
N ASP A 4 28.78 -10.72 6.04
CA ASP A 4 28.51 -9.97 7.29
C ASP A 4 27.74 -8.66 6.98
N ARG A 5 27.69 -8.25 5.71
CA ARG A 5 27.00 -7.06 5.22
C ARG A 5 26.54 -7.23 3.77
N LEU A 6 25.33 -6.75 3.47
CA LEU A 6 24.83 -6.57 2.10
C LEU A 6 25.34 -5.22 1.55
N ASN A 7 25.87 -5.21 0.33
CA ASN A 7 26.31 -4.01 -0.36
C ASN A 7 25.32 -3.71 -1.50
N LEU A 8 24.64 -2.56 -1.45
CA LEU A 8 23.68 -2.18 -2.50
C LEU A 8 24.32 -2.10 -3.89
N ALA A 9 25.63 -1.85 -3.97
CA ALA A 9 26.34 -1.83 -5.24
C ALA A 9 26.50 -3.22 -5.89
N GLU A 10 26.32 -4.29 -5.12
CA GLU A 10 26.43 -5.69 -5.57
C GLU A 10 25.08 -6.29 -5.94
N LEU A 11 23.98 -5.57 -5.74
CA LEU A 11 22.66 -5.99 -6.19
C LEU A 11 22.62 -6.09 -7.72
N ASP A 12 21.98 -7.15 -8.19
CA ASP A 12 21.93 -7.60 -9.58
C ASP A 12 20.57 -8.15 -10.00
N GLY A 13 19.55 -8.08 -9.14
CA GLY A 13 18.24 -8.70 -9.38
C GLY A 13 18.09 -9.99 -8.57
N ASP A 14 18.99 -10.94 -8.80
CA ASP A 14 19.00 -12.26 -8.15
C ASP A 14 19.27 -12.16 -6.64
N SER A 15 20.20 -11.29 -6.25
CA SER A 15 20.59 -11.06 -4.85
C SER A 15 19.81 -9.93 -4.17
N GLY A 16 18.84 -9.36 -4.88
CA GLY A 16 18.02 -8.22 -4.49
C GLY A 16 18.11 -7.08 -5.50
N PHE A 17 17.25 -6.08 -5.31
CA PHE A 17 17.11 -4.92 -6.17
C PHE A 17 16.82 -3.66 -5.35
N VAL A 18 16.81 -2.51 -6.02
CA VAL A 18 16.45 -1.20 -5.45
C VAL A 18 15.15 -0.74 -6.09
N ILE A 19 14.17 -0.34 -5.27
CA ILE A 19 12.99 0.40 -5.75
C ILE A 19 13.35 1.89 -5.78
N VAL A 20 13.14 2.51 -6.93
CA VAL A 20 13.45 3.91 -7.21
C VAL A 20 12.14 4.68 -7.35
N GLY A 21 11.94 5.63 -6.44
CA GLY A 21 10.81 6.57 -6.43
C GLY A 21 10.93 7.70 -7.46
N GLU A 22 9.87 8.50 -7.61
CA GLU A 22 9.83 9.70 -8.47
C GLU A 22 10.47 10.94 -7.84
N GLU A 23 10.88 11.91 -8.68
CA GLU A 23 11.41 13.20 -8.21
C GLU A 23 10.32 13.98 -7.45
N GLY A 24 10.54 14.22 -6.15
CA GLY A 24 9.61 15.00 -5.33
C GLY A 24 9.02 14.22 -4.15
N GLU A 25 9.25 12.91 -4.09
CA GLU A 25 8.96 12.03 -2.93
C GLU A 25 9.88 12.31 -1.73
N LEU A 26 10.10 13.58 -1.40
CA LEU A 26 10.91 13.99 -0.25
C LEU A 26 10.12 13.73 1.04
N GLY A 27 10.32 12.58 1.68
CA GLY A 27 9.56 12.24 2.88
C GLY A 27 9.89 10.91 3.55
N ASN A 28 9.06 10.56 4.53
CA ASN A 28 9.10 9.29 5.24
C ASN A 28 8.47 8.21 4.33
N ILE A 29 9.30 7.40 3.68
CA ILE A 29 8.83 6.25 2.90
C ILE A 29 8.44 5.14 3.85
N THR A 30 7.25 4.59 3.67
CA THR A 30 6.77 3.42 4.41
C THR A 30 6.77 2.20 3.51
N VAL A 31 7.05 1.03 4.07
CA VAL A 31 7.08 -0.22 3.30
C VAL A 31 6.48 -1.36 4.11
N SER A 32 5.81 -2.27 3.42
CA SER A 32 5.37 -3.56 3.96
C SER A 32 5.40 -4.60 2.84
N ASN A 33 5.39 -5.87 3.23
CA ASN A 33 4.85 -6.90 2.36
C ASN A 33 3.34 -6.64 2.14
N ALA A 34 2.84 -6.96 0.95
CA ALA A 34 1.44 -6.79 0.58
C ALA A 34 0.65 -8.12 0.56
N GLY A 35 1.31 -9.27 0.70
CA GLY A 35 0.70 -10.58 0.40
C GLY A 35 0.58 -10.78 -1.11
N ASP A 36 -0.08 -11.85 -1.56
CA ASP A 36 -0.34 -12.13 -2.98
C ASP A 36 -1.65 -11.46 -3.41
N ILE A 37 -1.57 -10.22 -3.89
CA ILE A 37 -2.75 -9.41 -4.19
C ILE A 37 -3.24 -9.59 -5.63
N ASN A 38 -2.40 -10.15 -6.49
CA ASN A 38 -2.72 -10.44 -7.89
C ASN A 38 -3.07 -11.93 -8.11
N SER A 39 -3.00 -12.76 -7.06
CA SER A 39 -3.29 -14.20 -7.04
C SER A 39 -2.38 -15.03 -7.96
N ASP A 40 -1.11 -14.66 -8.11
CA ASP A 40 -0.13 -15.41 -8.90
C ASP A 40 0.68 -16.45 -8.09
N GLY A 41 0.50 -16.46 -6.77
CA GLY A 41 1.16 -17.34 -5.81
C GLY A 41 2.47 -16.78 -5.27
N ILE A 42 2.78 -15.51 -5.52
CA ILE A 42 3.99 -14.82 -5.09
C ILE A 42 3.60 -13.57 -4.30
N ASP A 43 4.21 -13.41 -3.13
CA ASP A 43 3.96 -12.23 -2.32
C ASP A 43 4.46 -10.94 -3.01
N ASP A 44 3.65 -9.88 -2.88
CA ASP A 44 3.87 -8.55 -3.41
C ASP A 44 4.42 -7.59 -2.33
N LEU A 45 4.74 -6.36 -2.76
CA LEU A 45 5.27 -5.29 -1.91
C LEU A 45 4.38 -4.05 -1.99
N ILE A 46 4.23 -3.34 -0.88
CA ILE A 46 3.60 -2.01 -0.83
C ILE A 46 4.59 -0.96 -0.32
N VAL A 47 4.63 0.17 -1.01
CA VAL A 47 5.47 1.34 -0.69
C VAL A 47 4.59 2.57 -0.57
N GLY A 48 4.55 3.22 0.60
CA GLY A 48 3.87 4.50 0.79
C GLY A 48 4.82 5.68 0.61
N ALA A 49 4.39 6.67 -0.16
CA ALA A 49 5.12 7.90 -0.47
C ALA A 49 4.28 9.14 -0.11
N PRO A 50 4.07 9.42 1.19
CA PRO A 50 3.18 10.49 1.66
C PRO A 50 3.64 11.90 1.27
N GLY A 51 4.91 12.08 0.88
CA GLY A 51 5.37 13.36 0.33
C GLY A 51 4.83 13.64 -1.08
N ALA A 52 4.43 12.59 -1.80
CA ALA A 52 3.85 12.66 -3.14
C ALA A 52 2.33 12.42 -3.14
N GLU A 53 1.71 12.15 -1.99
CA GLU A 53 0.29 11.75 -1.88
C GLU A 53 -0.02 10.47 -2.68
N GLU A 54 0.91 9.53 -2.66
CA GLU A 54 0.85 8.30 -3.45
C GLU A 54 1.30 7.08 -2.65
N ALA A 55 0.88 5.90 -3.11
CA ALA A 55 1.47 4.63 -2.73
C ALA A 55 1.66 3.76 -3.97
N TYR A 56 2.49 2.73 -3.89
CA TYR A 56 2.81 1.85 -5.00
C TYR A 56 2.71 0.40 -4.54
N ILE A 57 2.08 -0.44 -5.36
CA ILE A 57 2.23 -1.88 -5.29
C ILE A 57 3.25 -2.32 -6.32
N VAL A 58 4.19 -3.15 -5.91
CA VAL A 58 5.13 -3.84 -6.81
C VAL A 58 4.83 -5.33 -6.73
N PHE A 59 4.51 -5.94 -7.86
CA PHE A 59 4.22 -7.37 -7.87
C PHE A 59 5.48 -8.21 -7.69
N GLY A 60 5.35 -9.27 -6.91
CA GLY A 60 6.33 -10.34 -6.84
C GLY A 60 6.48 -11.02 -8.20
N SER A 61 7.61 -11.70 -8.40
CA SER A 61 7.86 -12.44 -9.63
C SER A 61 8.81 -13.60 -9.40
N THR A 62 8.63 -14.68 -10.18
CA THR A 62 9.61 -15.76 -10.28
C THR A 62 10.69 -15.47 -11.32
N GLU A 63 10.49 -14.46 -12.16
CA GLU A 63 11.51 -13.94 -13.04
C GLU A 63 12.42 -12.97 -12.25
N ASP A 64 13.69 -12.88 -12.65
CA ASP A 64 14.64 -12.01 -11.96
C ASP A 64 14.25 -10.54 -12.15
N PHE A 65 14.30 -9.77 -11.06
CA PHE A 65 14.12 -8.32 -11.12
C PHE A 65 15.33 -7.66 -11.80
N ASP A 66 15.13 -6.52 -12.45
CA ASP A 66 16.25 -5.65 -12.74
C ASP A 66 16.86 -5.14 -11.43
N ARG A 67 18.15 -4.79 -11.45
CA ARG A 67 18.84 -4.20 -10.29
C ARG A 67 18.10 -2.98 -9.73
N GLU A 68 17.50 -2.18 -10.61
CA GLU A 68 16.71 -1.00 -10.26
C GLU A 68 15.32 -1.14 -10.90
N LEU A 69 14.29 -1.04 -10.06
CA LEU A 69 12.90 -0.98 -10.46
C LEU A 69 12.40 0.44 -10.20
N ASN A 70 12.00 1.17 -11.24
CA ASN A 70 11.42 2.50 -11.08
C ASN A 70 9.91 2.38 -10.92
N VAL A 71 9.32 3.04 -9.92
CA VAL A 71 7.86 3.04 -9.72
C VAL A 71 7.10 3.70 -10.88
N SER A 72 7.77 4.56 -11.65
CA SER A 72 7.24 5.14 -12.88
C SER A 72 7.04 4.14 -14.03
N ASP A 73 7.68 2.97 -13.94
CA ASP A 73 7.59 1.90 -14.94
C ASP A 73 6.46 0.89 -14.62
N LEU A 74 5.68 1.13 -13.56
CA LEU A 74 4.55 0.30 -13.18
C LEU A 74 3.39 0.44 -14.17
N ASP A 75 2.93 -0.67 -14.72
CA ASP A 75 1.97 -0.68 -15.84
C ASP A 75 0.73 -1.55 -15.63
N GLY A 76 0.55 -2.08 -14.42
CA GLY A 76 -0.53 -3.00 -14.06
C GLY A 76 -0.18 -4.48 -14.24
N SER A 77 0.92 -4.80 -14.94
CA SER A 77 1.44 -6.16 -15.07
C SER A 77 2.59 -6.48 -14.11
N ASN A 78 3.29 -5.45 -13.63
CA ASN A 78 4.42 -5.54 -12.69
C ASN A 78 4.14 -4.79 -11.37
N GLY A 79 2.90 -4.33 -11.18
CA GLY A 79 2.47 -3.50 -10.07
C GLY A 79 1.72 -2.27 -10.57
N PHE A 80 1.32 -1.39 -9.66
CA PHE A 80 0.53 -0.20 -9.99
C PHE A 80 0.65 0.90 -8.94
N LYS A 81 0.26 2.10 -9.34
CA LYS A 81 0.20 3.27 -8.47
C LYS A 81 -1.17 3.43 -7.81
N LEU A 82 -1.19 3.82 -6.56
CA LEU A 82 -2.35 4.30 -5.81
C LEU A 82 -2.27 5.82 -5.70
N SER A 83 -3.32 6.50 -6.12
CA SER A 83 -3.46 7.96 -6.10
C SER A 83 -4.89 8.38 -5.76
N GLY A 84 -5.21 9.67 -5.86
CA GLY A 84 -6.59 10.17 -5.71
C GLY A 84 -6.75 11.24 -4.64
N ILE A 85 -5.75 11.41 -3.79
CA ILE A 85 -5.68 12.52 -2.85
C ILE A 85 -5.01 13.70 -3.57
N GLU A 86 -5.80 14.74 -3.87
CA GLU A 86 -5.31 15.91 -4.62
C GLU A 86 -4.86 17.08 -3.71
N ALA A 87 -5.25 17.06 -2.43
CA ALA A 87 -4.87 18.09 -1.49
C ALA A 87 -3.46 17.83 -0.95
N SER A 88 -2.60 18.84 -1.07
CA SER A 88 -1.25 18.77 -0.53
C SER A 88 -1.30 18.71 0.99
N GLY A 89 -0.82 17.61 1.58
CA GLY A 89 -0.67 17.48 3.02
C GLY A 89 -1.59 16.45 3.69
N ASP A 90 -2.39 15.72 2.94
CA ASP A 90 -3.32 14.68 3.40
C ASP A 90 -2.60 13.35 3.75
N GLN A 91 -1.39 13.17 3.23
CA GLN A 91 -0.42 12.12 3.52
C GLN A 91 -0.85 10.70 3.11
N LEU A 92 -1.39 10.49 1.90
CA LEU A 92 -1.64 9.13 1.38
C LEU A 92 -0.35 8.31 1.41
N GLY A 93 -0.39 7.11 2.00
CA GLY A 93 0.82 6.29 2.19
C GLY A 93 1.60 6.62 3.46
N SER A 94 1.04 7.43 4.36
CA SER A 94 1.60 7.73 5.69
C SER A 94 1.85 6.47 6.54
N SER A 95 1.06 5.42 6.31
CA SER A 95 1.32 4.06 6.78
C SER A 95 0.74 3.05 5.79
N VAL A 96 1.39 1.89 5.66
CA VAL A 96 0.96 0.82 4.74
C VAL A 96 1.12 -0.54 5.40
N SER A 97 0.24 -1.48 5.07
CA SER A 97 0.36 -2.88 5.51
C SER A 97 -0.40 -3.83 4.58
N ASN A 98 -0.01 -5.10 4.59
CA ASN A 98 -0.91 -6.17 4.18
C ASN A 98 -2.13 -6.16 5.12
N ALA A 99 -3.32 -6.35 4.54
CA ALA A 99 -4.58 -6.47 5.25
C ALA A 99 -4.99 -7.94 5.45
N GLY A 100 -4.44 -8.85 4.65
CA GLY A 100 -4.93 -10.23 4.52
C GLY A 100 -6.21 -10.25 3.69
N ASP A 101 -6.90 -11.38 3.63
CA ASP A 101 -8.19 -11.50 2.95
C ASP A 101 -9.34 -10.97 3.83
N VAL A 102 -9.66 -9.67 3.70
CA VAL A 102 -10.69 -9.03 4.54
C VAL A 102 -12.08 -9.11 3.91
N ASN A 103 -12.18 -9.60 2.68
CA ASN A 103 -13.44 -9.73 1.95
C ASN A 103 -13.91 -11.20 1.79
N GLY A 104 -13.04 -12.16 2.12
CA GLY A 104 -13.29 -13.60 2.08
C GLY A 104 -13.23 -14.24 0.69
N ASP A 105 -12.51 -13.65 -0.26
CA ASP A 105 -12.39 -14.15 -1.64
C ASP A 105 -11.17 -15.05 -1.87
N GLY A 106 -10.28 -15.15 -0.88
CA GLY A 106 -9.07 -15.95 -0.89
C GLY A 106 -7.85 -15.27 -1.50
N ILE A 107 -7.90 -13.95 -1.74
CA ILE A 107 -6.78 -13.13 -2.23
C ILE A 107 -6.41 -12.11 -1.16
N ASP A 108 -5.11 -11.83 -1.00
CA ASP A 108 -4.67 -10.84 -0.01
C ASP A 108 -5.08 -9.43 -0.42
N ASP A 109 -5.53 -8.64 0.56
CA ASP A 109 -5.83 -7.22 0.42
C ASP A 109 -4.72 -6.37 1.04
N VAL A 110 -4.76 -5.06 0.79
CA VAL A 110 -3.85 -4.08 1.41
C VAL A 110 -4.59 -2.94 2.09
N ILE A 111 -3.96 -2.35 3.11
CA ILE A 111 -4.45 -1.15 3.79
C ILE A 111 -3.43 -0.03 3.73
N ILE A 112 -3.91 1.18 3.43
CA ILE A 112 -3.13 2.41 3.28
C ILE A 112 -3.74 3.49 4.16
N GLY A 113 -2.93 4.16 4.98
CA GLY A 113 -3.33 5.32 5.76
C GLY A 113 -3.05 6.65 5.06
N ALA A 114 -3.95 7.60 5.22
CA ALA A 114 -3.80 9.01 4.89
C ALA A 114 -4.13 9.86 6.12
N SER A 115 -3.16 9.99 7.03
CA SER A 115 -3.40 10.49 8.38
C SER A 115 -3.89 11.94 8.46
N ARG A 116 -3.85 12.71 7.38
CA ARG A 116 -4.33 14.10 7.35
C ARG A 116 -5.40 14.33 6.32
N ALA A 117 -5.92 13.27 5.70
CA ALA A 117 -7.00 13.40 4.74
C ALA A 117 -8.23 14.01 5.39
N ASP A 118 -8.84 14.94 4.67
CA ASP A 118 -10.12 15.53 5.02
C ASP A 118 -11.24 14.60 4.54
N SER A 119 -11.91 13.93 5.48
CA SER A 119 -13.11 13.12 5.19
C SER A 119 -14.22 13.98 4.57
N GLU A 120 -15.11 13.40 3.75
CA GLU A 120 -16.18 14.15 3.03
C GLU A 120 -17.03 15.11 3.90
N ASP A 121 -17.17 14.82 5.19
CA ASP A 121 -18.02 15.57 6.13
C ASP A 121 -17.27 16.66 6.94
N SER A 122 -15.96 16.82 6.78
CA SER A 122 -15.13 17.75 7.57
C SER A 122 -13.87 18.24 6.84
N SER A 123 -13.26 19.32 7.32
CA SER A 123 -12.02 19.87 6.75
C SER A 123 -10.96 20.10 7.84
N ASN A 124 -10.80 19.13 8.73
CA ASN A 124 -10.03 19.27 9.97
C ASN A 124 -9.07 18.09 10.20
N ASP A 125 -8.44 17.55 9.16
CA ASP A 125 -7.40 16.51 9.29
C ASP A 125 -7.88 15.29 10.12
N GLN A 126 -9.10 14.78 9.84
CA GLN A 126 -9.65 13.63 10.58
C GLN A 126 -8.88 12.33 10.30
N GLY A 127 -8.21 12.30 9.14
CA GLY A 127 -7.50 11.14 8.62
C GLY A 127 -8.44 10.12 8.00
N GLU A 128 -7.92 9.35 7.05
CA GLU A 128 -8.63 8.25 6.41
C GLU A 128 -7.71 7.03 6.30
N ALA A 129 -8.31 5.85 6.13
CA ALA A 129 -7.60 4.67 5.66
C ALA A 129 -8.38 4.05 4.50
N TYR A 130 -7.66 3.45 3.56
CA TYR A 130 -8.22 2.81 2.37
C TYR A 130 -7.81 1.35 2.37
N VAL A 131 -8.78 0.47 2.18
CA VAL A 131 -8.54 -0.95 1.92
C VAL A 131 -8.74 -1.19 0.43
N ILE A 132 -7.75 -1.79 -0.21
CA ILE A 132 -7.79 -2.13 -1.64
C ILE A 132 -7.87 -3.64 -1.77
N PHE A 133 -8.87 -4.12 -2.50
CA PHE A 133 -9.04 -5.55 -2.67
C PHE A 133 -8.10 -6.14 -3.72
N GLY A 134 -7.49 -7.27 -3.35
CA GLY A 134 -6.78 -8.14 -4.27
C GLY A 134 -7.69 -8.64 -5.38
N ARG A 135 -7.13 -8.98 -6.55
CA ARG A 135 -7.91 -9.57 -7.65
C ARG A 135 -7.05 -10.33 -8.65
N SER A 136 -7.59 -11.42 -9.20
CA SER A 136 -6.94 -12.23 -10.23
C SER A 136 -7.06 -11.70 -11.66
N ASN A 137 -7.90 -10.68 -11.89
CA ASN A 137 -8.17 -10.17 -13.25
C ASN A 137 -7.18 -9.08 -13.70
N GLY A 138 -6.09 -8.90 -12.95
CA GLY A 138 -5.11 -7.84 -13.17
C GLY A 138 -5.56 -6.47 -12.68
N PHE A 139 -4.61 -5.55 -12.63
CA PHE A 139 -4.82 -4.15 -12.26
C PHE A 139 -4.48 -3.24 -13.45
N ASP A 140 -5.08 -2.05 -13.48
CA ASP A 140 -4.59 -0.97 -14.33
C ASP A 140 -3.29 -0.41 -13.72
N SER A 141 -2.52 0.36 -14.49
CA SER A 141 -1.29 1.01 -14.01
C SER A 141 -1.52 1.99 -12.85
N GLU A 142 -2.76 2.46 -12.68
CA GLU A 142 -3.15 3.39 -11.63
C GLU A 142 -4.55 3.05 -11.09
N LEU A 143 -4.68 3.03 -9.76
CA LEU A 143 -5.94 2.93 -9.05
C LEU A 143 -6.15 4.22 -8.23
N ASN A 144 -7.27 4.89 -8.49
CA ASN A 144 -7.67 6.08 -7.73
C ASN A 144 -8.49 5.64 -6.50
N VAL A 145 -8.06 6.01 -5.29
CA VAL A 145 -8.73 5.63 -4.03
C VAL A 145 -10.13 6.24 -3.88
N ASN A 146 -10.45 7.31 -4.61
CA ASN A 146 -11.82 7.85 -4.65
C ASN A 146 -12.76 7.03 -5.55
N ALA A 147 -12.24 6.07 -6.31
CA ALA A 147 -13.03 5.15 -7.11
C ALA A 147 -13.40 3.87 -6.35
N LEU A 148 -13.11 3.80 -5.05
CA LEU A 148 -13.49 2.67 -4.20
C LEU A 148 -15.02 2.63 -4.01
N ASP A 149 -15.63 1.49 -4.29
CA ASP A 149 -17.09 1.34 -4.34
C ASP A 149 -17.62 0.09 -3.61
N GLY A 150 -16.77 -0.59 -2.85
CA GLY A 150 -17.08 -1.84 -2.16
C GLY A 150 -16.90 -3.09 -3.01
N SER A 151 -16.67 -2.98 -4.33
CA SER A 151 -16.30 -4.11 -5.19
C SER A 151 -14.80 -4.22 -5.43
N ASN A 152 -14.06 -3.14 -5.20
CA ASN A 152 -12.62 -3.00 -5.43
C ASN A 152 -11.87 -2.54 -4.16
N GLY A 153 -12.57 -2.41 -3.03
CA GLY A 153 -12.07 -1.90 -1.77
C GLY A 153 -13.04 -0.91 -1.12
N PHE A 154 -12.64 -0.28 -0.03
CA PHE A 154 -13.46 0.70 0.71
C PHE A 154 -12.63 1.70 1.51
N THR A 155 -13.25 2.82 1.86
CA THR A 155 -12.68 3.87 2.72
C THR A 155 -13.16 3.71 4.17
N ILE A 156 -12.25 3.93 5.12
CA ILE A 156 -12.49 4.03 6.56
C ILE A 156 -12.25 5.51 6.94
N PRO A 157 -13.32 6.31 7.06
CA PRO A 157 -13.18 7.72 7.39
C PRO A 157 -12.88 7.94 8.88
N GLY A 158 -12.09 8.96 9.17
CA GLY A 158 -11.98 9.55 10.50
C GLY A 158 -13.33 10.06 10.99
N ILE A 159 -13.48 10.17 12.31
CA ILE A 159 -14.75 10.62 12.94
C ILE A 159 -14.55 11.77 13.92
N ASP A 160 -13.32 12.07 14.29
CA ASP A 160 -12.94 13.11 15.25
C ASP A 160 -12.07 14.14 14.54
N ASP A 161 -12.37 15.43 14.73
CA ASP A 161 -11.52 16.53 14.25
C ASP A 161 -10.09 16.39 14.79
N GLU A 162 -9.10 16.56 13.92
CA GLU A 162 -7.66 16.39 14.22
C GLU A 162 -7.32 15.00 14.82
N GLY A 163 -8.08 13.95 14.43
CA GLY A 163 -7.94 12.59 14.97
C GLY A 163 -6.80 11.76 14.37
N ASP A 164 -6.20 12.22 13.28
CA ASP A 164 -5.15 11.55 12.51
C ASP A 164 -5.39 10.03 12.26
N LEU A 165 -6.64 9.62 11.96
CA LEU A 165 -6.93 8.21 11.65
C LEU A 165 -6.04 7.72 10.50
N GLY A 166 -5.48 6.53 10.63
CA GLY A 166 -4.61 5.97 9.60
C GLY A 166 -3.14 6.36 9.76
N SER A 167 -2.76 7.03 10.87
CA SER A 167 -1.35 7.25 11.22
C SER A 167 -0.56 5.95 11.45
N SER A 168 -1.26 4.85 11.72
CA SER A 168 -0.71 3.50 11.72
C SER A 168 -1.80 2.50 11.36
N VAL A 169 -1.52 1.66 10.38
CA VAL A 169 -2.37 0.54 9.96
C VAL A 169 -1.62 -0.78 10.09
N SER A 170 -2.34 -1.88 10.30
CA SER A 170 -1.79 -3.24 10.35
C SER A 170 -2.91 -4.27 10.15
N SER A 171 -2.60 -5.42 9.54
CA SER A 171 -3.42 -6.62 9.73
C SER A 171 -3.37 -7.05 11.20
N ALA A 172 -4.48 -7.58 11.71
CA ALA A 172 -4.61 -8.19 13.03
C ALA A 172 -4.57 -9.73 12.97
N GLY A 173 -4.69 -10.33 11.78
CA GLY A 173 -5.10 -11.71 11.64
C GLY A 173 -6.62 -11.88 11.83
N ASP A 174 -7.17 -13.07 11.60
CA ASP A 174 -8.51 -13.46 12.11
C ASP A 174 -8.47 -13.61 13.64
N ILE A 175 -8.70 -12.51 14.37
CA ILE A 175 -8.62 -12.49 15.83
C ILE A 175 -9.89 -13.00 16.50
N ASN A 176 -10.96 -13.16 15.74
CA ASN A 176 -12.28 -13.49 16.24
C ASN A 176 -12.75 -14.92 15.85
N GLY A 177 -12.09 -15.55 14.88
CA GLY A 177 -12.30 -16.92 14.42
C GLY A 177 -13.44 -17.09 13.42
N ASP A 178 -13.79 -16.07 12.65
CA ASP A 178 -14.87 -16.13 11.64
C ASP A 178 -14.38 -16.47 10.23
N GLY A 179 -13.06 -16.56 10.03
CA GLY A 179 -12.43 -16.88 8.76
C GLY A 179 -12.25 -15.68 7.83
N ILE A 180 -12.39 -14.45 8.33
CA ILE A 180 -12.05 -13.21 7.62
C ILE A 180 -10.92 -12.51 8.41
N GLU A 181 -9.97 -11.93 7.70
CA GLU A 181 -8.87 -11.21 8.35
C GLU A 181 -9.35 -9.89 8.96
N ASP A 182 -8.89 -9.57 10.18
CA ASP A 182 -9.26 -8.34 10.89
C ASP A 182 -8.18 -7.24 10.72
N LEU A 183 -8.58 -5.97 10.90
CA LEU A 183 -7.74 -4.79 10.70
C LEU A 183 -7.51 -3.99 11.99
N ILE A 184 -6.33 -3.38 12.09
CA ILE A 184 -6.00 -2.36 13.09
C ILE A 184 -5.82 -1.02 12.36
N VAL A 185 -6.56 0.00 12.81
CA VAL A 185 -6.39 1.38 12.38
C VAL A 185 -6.24 2.25 13.61
N TRP A 186 -5.07 2.86 13.77
CA TRP A 186 -4.78 3.77 14.88
C TRP A 186 -5.30 5.18 14.60
N ARG A 187 -5.62 5.89 15.68
CA ARG A 187 -5.98 7.31 15.74
C ARG A 187 -5.40 7.94 17.00
N THR A 188 -5.15 9.24 17.00
CA THR A 188 -4.56 9.97 18.14
C THR A 188 -5.55 10.73 19.01
#